data_AF-A0A9Q1I692-F1
#
_entry.id   AF-A0A9Q1I692-F1
#
_cell.length_a   1.000
_cell.length_b   1.000
_cell.length_c   1.000
_cell.angle_alpha   90.00
_cell.angle_beta   90.00
_cell.angle_gamma   90.00
#
_symmetry.space_group_name_H-M   'P 1'
#
loop_
_entity.id
_entity.type
_entity.pdbx_description
1 polymer ?
#
loop_
_entity_poly.entity_id
_entity_poly.type
_entity_poly.pdbx_seq_one_letter_code
_entity_poly.pdbx_strand_id
1 'polypeptide(L)'
;MGLRSSQPQLYPGDIVEFPRNKHISHFGVYYGERDGVPYVAHLTSRDSEARLLLFGRALKSAVKVEPVDLPEIDEAVGKACTYDILFHNCEHQATLFRYGLKKSVQIEKIYGRIYPTWKDLFETKKL
;
A
#
# COMPACT_ATOMS: atom_id res chain seq x y z
N MET A 1 -33.01 1.84 -14.71
CA MET A 1 -31.73 2.50 -15.02
C MET A 1 -30.88 2.46 -13.76
N GLY A 2 -29.90 1.57 -13.71
CA GLY A 2 -29.16 1.23 -12.49
C GLY A 2 -28.22 2.34 -12.02
N LEU A 3 -28.23 2.57 -10.70
CA LEU A 3 -27.31 3.46 -9.99
C LEU A 3 -25.86 3.13 -10.39
N ARG A 4 -25.23 4.01 -11.17
CA ARG A 4 -23.77 3.98 -11.35
C ARG A 4 -23.16 4.23 -9.98
N SER A 5 -22.62 3.17 -9.37
CA SER A 5 -21.78 3.24 -8.18
C SER A 5 -20.77 4.37 -8.37
N SER A 6 -20.73 5.32 -7.45
CA SER A 6 -19.80 6.46 -7.44
C SER A 6 -18.38 5.97 -7.11
N GLN A 7 -17.83 5.09 -7.94
CA GLN A 7 -16.43 4.71 -7.85
C GLN A 7 -15.61 5.93 -8.29
N PRO A 8 -14.66 6.39 -7.45
CA PRO A 8 -13.76 7.47 -7.84
C PRO A 8 -13.01 7.06 -9.12
N GLN A 9 -12.91 7.97 -10.09
CA GLN A 9 -12.04 7.76 -11.24
C GLN A 9 -10.60 7.57 -10.73
N LEU A 10 -9.99 6.46 -11.10
CA LEU A 10 -8.60 6.12 -10.80
C LEU A 10 -7.68 6.59 -11.92
N TYR A 11 -6.51 7.09 -11.54
CA TYR A 11 -5.43 7.46 -12.45
C TYR A 11 -4.18 6.62 -12.17
N PRO A 12 -3.44 6.17 -13.21
CA PRO A 12 -2.21 5.43 -13.02
C PRO A 12 -1.29 6.10 -11.99
N GLY A 13 -0.88 5.32 -11.01
CA GLY A 13 -0.14 5.77 -9.85
C GLY A 13 -0.97 5.93 -8.58
N ASP A 14 -2.30 6.04 -8.63
CA ASP A 14 -3.12 6.18 -7.42
C ASP A 14 -2.90 5.01 -6.45
N ILE A 15 -2.78 5.33 -5.17
CA ILE A 15 -2.66 4.30 -4.13
C ILE A 15 -4.05 3.71 -3.87
N VAL A 16 -4.12 2.38 -3.99
CA VAL A 16 -5.34 1.62 -3.72
C VAL A 16 -5.19 0.93 -2.36
N GLU A 17 -6.09 1.26 -1.45
CA GLU A 17 -6.20 0.61 -0.14
C GLU A 17 -7.19 -0.54 -0.23
N PHE A 18 -6.84 -1.69 0.30
CA PHE A 18 -7.70 -2.87 0.44
C PHE A 18 -7.91 -3.12 1.93
N PRO A 19 -8.98 -2.59 2.54
CA PRO A 19 -9.25 -2.79 3.96
C PRO A 19 -9.35 -4.29 4.29
N ARG A 20 -8.61 -4.75 5.30
CA ARG A 20 -8.69 -6.13 5.81
C ARG A 20 -9.47 -6.18 7.11
N ASN A 21 -9.09 -5.36 8.07
CA ASN A 21 -9.75 -5.24 9.37
C ASN A 21 -9.69 -3.79 9.87
N LYS A 22 -10.18 -3.54 11.10
CA LYS A 22 -10.25 -2.19 11.71
C LYS A 22 -8.90 -1.49 11.91
N HIS A 23 -7.80 -2.23 11.83
CA HIS A 23 -6.45 -1.75 12.18
C HIS A 23 -5.45 -1.88 11.02
N ILE A 24 -5.70 -2.80 10.09
CA ILE A 24 -4.78 -3.16 9.03
C ILE A 24 -5.53 -3.18 7.69
N SER A 25 -4.93 -2.50 6.74
CA SER A 25 -5.25 -2.51 5.32
C SER A 25 -4.03 -3.00 4.53
N HIS A 26 -4.33 -3.57 3.37
CA HIS A 26 -3.33 -3.92 2.37
C HIS A 26 -3.26 -2.82 1.30
N PHE A 27 -2.11 -2.59 0.68
CA PHE A 27 -1.94 -1.49 -0.26
C PHE A 27 -1.36 -1.97 -1.59
N GLY A 28 -1.76 -1.28 -2.65
CA GLY A 28 -1.20 -1.41 -3.99
C GLY A 28 -1.21 -0.08 -4.72
N VAL A 29 -0.68 -0.08 -5.93
CA VAL A 29 -0.63 1.09 -6.83
C VAL A 29 -1.41 0.76 -8.08
N TYR A 30 -2.37 1.60 -8.44
CA TYR A 30 -3.11 1.45 -9.67
C TYR A 30 -2.17 1.59 -10.86
N TYR A 31 -2.08 0.55 -11.66
CA TYR A 31 -1.11 0.43 -12.74
C TYR A 31 -1.71 0.85 -14.10
N GLY A 32 -3.03 1.03 -14.16
CA GLY A 32 -3.76 1.46 -15.35
C GLY A 32 -4.71 0.37 -15.87
N GLU A 33 -5.33 0.65 -17.01
CA GLU A 33 -6.29 -0.25 -17.65
C GLU A 33 -5.64 -0.88 -18.89
N ARG A 34 -5.78 -2.20 -19.05
CA ARG A 34 -5.42 -2.94 -20.27
C ARG A 34 -6.60 -3.80 -20.68
N ASP A 35 -6.99 -3.74 -21.95
CA ASP A 35 -8.13 -4.50 -22.51
C ASP A 35 -9.46 -4.34 -21.74
N GLY A 36 -9.72 -3.15 -21.19
CA GLY A 36 -10.93 -2.90 -20.39
C GLY A 36 -10.84 -3.37 -18.93
N VAL A 37 -9.69 -3.89 -18.50
CA VAL A 37 -9.48 -4.44 -17.15
C VAL A 37 -8.52 -3.54 -16.36
N PRO A 38 -8.93 -3.04 -15.17
CA PRO A 38 -8.06 -2.27 -14.30
C PRO A 38 -7.03 -3.17 -13.58
N TYR A 39 -5.75 -2.78 -13.62
CA TYR A 39 -4.66 -3.48 -12.96
C TYR A 39 -4.13 -2.71 -11.75
N VAL A 40 -3.76 -3.44 -10.71
CA VAL A 40 -3.11 -2.90 -9.50
C VAL A 40 -1.86 -3.72 -9.22
N ALA A 41 -0.72 -3.05 -9.11
CA ALA A 41 0.53 -3.66 -8.65
C ALA A 41 0.56 -3.67 -7.12
N HIS A 42 0.75 -4.83 -6.50
CA HIS A 42 0.86 -4.95 -5.05
C HIS A 42 1.78 -6.11 -4.66
N LEU A 43 2.26 -6.08 -3.41
CA LEU A 43 3.03 -7.20 -2.86
C LEU A 43 2.13 -8.39 -2.56
N THR A 44 2.61 -9.60 -2.86
CA THR A 44 1.96 -10.87 -2.52
C THR A 44 2.97 -11.87 -1.96
N SER A 45 2.48 -12.88 -1.25
CA SER A 45 3.33 -13.99 -0.79
C SER A 45 3.70 -14.88 -1.98
N ARG A 46 4.95 -15.34 -2.03
CA ARG A 46 5.55 -16.08 -3.15
C ARG A 46 4.82 -17.36 -3.54
N ASP A 47 4.06 -17.95 -2.61
CA ASP A 47 3.33 -19.22 -2.82
C ASP A 47 1.87 -19.03 -3.28
N SER A 48 1.43 -17.79 -3.55
CA SER A 48 0.04 -17.55 -3.95
C SER A 48 -0.16 -17.63 -5.48
N GLU A 49 -0.32 -18.84 -6.02
CA GLU A 49 -1.05 -19.07 -7.29
C GLU A 49 -2.55 -18.71 -7.16
N ALA A 50 -2.99 -18.38 -5.94
CA ALA A 50 -4.35 -17.99 -5.64
C ALA A 50 -4.67 -16.59 -6.21
N ARG A 51 -5.52 -16.57 -7.25
CA ARG A 51 -6.20 -15.37 -7.73
C ARG A 51 -7.25 -14.90 -6.70
N LEU A 52 -6.79 -14.19 -5.67
CA LEU A 52 -7.66 -13.57 -4.67
C LEU A 52 -8.27 -12.28 -5.22
N LEU A 53 -9.60 -12.25 -5.36
CA LEU A 53 -10.33 -11.01 -5.63
C LEU A 53 -10.25 -10.11 -4.41
N LEU A 54 -9.59 -8.95 -4.55
CA LEU A 54 -9.47 -7.96 -3.49
C LEU A 54 -10.46 -6.82 -3.74
N PHE A 55 -11.37 -6.58 -2.80
CA PHE A 55 -12.25 -5.42 -2.84
C PHE A 55 -11.53 -4.20 -2.24
N GLY A 56 -11.02 -3.33 -3.12
CA GLY A 56 -10.25 -2.15 -2.73
C GLY A 56 -11.06 -0.85 -2.78
N ARG A 57 -10.65 0.12 -1.97
CA ARG A 57 -11.03 1.52 -2.06
C ARG A 57 -9.83 2.32 -2.57
N ALA A 58 -10.05 3.11 -3.61
CA ALA A 58 -9.07 4.10 -4.06
C ALA A 58 -8.88 5.20 -3.00
N LEU A 59 -7.64 5.44 -2.57
CA LEU A 59 -7.31 6.65 -1.83
C LEU A 59 -6.82 7.69 -2.83
N LYS A 60 -7.64 8.72 -3.05
CA LYS A 60 -7.30 9.80 -3.97
C LYS A 60 -6.06 10.53 -3.46
N SER A 61 -5.00 10.53 -4.27
CA SER A 61 -3.75 11.21 -3.94
C SER A 61 -3.97 12.73 -3.88
N ALA A 62 -3.72 13.35 -2.72
CA ALA A 62 -3.85 14.80 -2.56
C ALA A 62 -2.60 15.56 -3.05
N VAL A 63 -1.44 14.90 -3.17
CA VAL A 63 -0.14 15.57 -3.37
C VAL A 63 0.82 14.66 -4.14
N LYS A 64 0.79 14.72 -5.48
CA LYS A 64 1.94 14.76 -6.40
C LYS A 64 1.37 14.82 -7.82
N VAL A 65 1.52 15.97 -8.47
CA VAL A 65 0.93 16.24 -9.80
C VAL A 65 1.69 15.49 -10.92
N GLU A 66 2.85 14.92 -10.59
CA GLU A 66 3.68 14.19 -11.55
C GLU A 66 3.29 12.70 -11.63
N PRO A 67 3.31 12.13 -12.85
CA PRO A 67 2.99 10.73 -13.08
C PRO A 67 3.94 9.80 -12.33
N VAL A 68 3.41 8.66 -11.91
CA VAL A 68 4.21 7.58 -11.32
C VAL A 68 5.17 7.00 -12.34
N ASP A 69 6.36 6.63 -11.89
CA ASP A 69 7.36 5.95 -12.72
C ASP A 69 6.91 4.50 -12.99
N LEU A 70 6.03 4.34 -13.97
CA LEU A 70 5.51 3.05 -14.41
C LEU A 70 6.62 2.06 -14.81
N PRO A 71 7.72 2.48 -15.48
CA PRO A 71 8.89 1.63 -15.71
C PRO A 71 9.47 0.96 -14.46
N GLU A 72 9.57 1.67 -13.33
CA GLU A 72 10.06 1.08 -12.08
C GLU A 72 9.12 -0.01 -11.54
N ILE A 73 7.81 0.19 -11.70
CA ILE A 73 6.82 -0.82 -11.31
C ILE A 73 6.94 -2.05 -12.21
N ASP A 74 7.06 -1.86 -13.51
CA ASP A 74 7.24 -2.96 -14.47
C ASP A 74 8.50 -3.77 -14.18
N GLU A 75 9.60 -3.10 -13.87
CA GLU A 75 10.83 -3.76 -13.48
C GLU A 75 10.68 -4.54 -12.15
N ALA A 76 9.88 -4.05 -11.21
CA ALA A 76 9.67 -4.68 -9.92
C ALA A 76 8.69 -5.87 -9.96
N VAL A 77 7.72 -5.86 -10.88
CA VAL A 77 6.73 -6.93 -11.01
C VAL A 77 7.43 -8.27 -11.32
N GLY A 78 7.05 -9.31 -10.58
CA GLY A 78 7.64 -10.65 -10.72
C GLY A 78 8.98 -10.85 -10.01
N LYS A 79 9.61 -9.79 -9.50
CA LYS A 79 10.81 -9.91 -8.65
C LYS A 79 10.42 -10.23 -7.21
N ALA A 80 11.21 -11.09 -6.57
CA ALA A 80 11.10 -11.31 -5.14
C ALA A 80 11.70 -10.11 -4.39
N CYS A 81 10.99 -9.63 -3.37
CA CYS A 81 11.51 -8.62 -2.44
C CYS A 81 11.48 -9.15 -1.01
N THR A 82 12.28 -8.56 -0.13
CA THR A 82 12.13 -8.78 1.31
C THR A 82 10.83 -8.13 1.77
N TYR A 83 10.14 -8.73 2.75
CA TYR A 83 8.94 -8.15 3.34
C TYR A 83 9.13 -8.07 4.85
N ASP A 84 9.01 -6.86 5.39
CA ASP A 84 9.08 -6.59 6.82
C ASP A 84 7.89 -5.74 7.23
N ILE A 85 7.16 -6.17 8.25
CA ILE A 85 5.91 -5.53 8.68
C ILE A 85 6.16 -4.07 9.09
N LEU A 86 7.30 -3.75 9.69
CA LEU A 86 7.62 -2.45 10.27
C LEU A 86 8.30 -1.51 9.28
N PHE A 87 9.23 -2.01 8.47
CA PHE A 87 10.12 -1.16 7.65
C PHE A 87 9.99 -1.38 6.14
N HIS A 88 9.35 -2.47 5.71
CA HIS A 88 9.28 -2.83 4.29
C HIS A 88 7.98 -3.60 3.97
N ASN A 89 6.85 -2.95 4.21
CA ASN A 89 5.52 -3.52 3.98
C ASN A 89 4.86 -2.97 2.69
N CYS A 90 3.64 -3.43 2.40
CA CYS A 90 2.89 -3.02 1.21
C CYS A 90 2.62 -1.51 1.11
N GLU A 91 2.41 -0.80 2.24
CA GLU A 91 2.19 0.64 2.24
C GLU A 91 3.48 1.39 1.91
N HIS A 92 4.62 0.99 2.50
CA HIS A 92 5.93 1.55 2.18
C HIS A 92 6.28 1.42 0.70
N GLN A 93 5.95 0.27 0.09
CA GLN A 93 6.19 0.04 -1.32
C GLN A 93 5.27 0.89 -2.20
N ALA A 94 3.99 1.01 -1.83
CA ALA A 94 3.05 1.87 -2.55
C ALA A 94 3.46 3.35 -2.49
N THR A 95 3.91 3.84 -1.33
CA THR A 95 4.42 5.22 -1.21
C THR A 95 5.75 5.41 -1.92
N LEU A 96 6.61 4.38 -2.00
CA LEU A 96 7.85 4.45 -2.76
C LEU A 96 7.56 4.67 -4.24
N PHE A 97 6.74 3.83 -4.84
CA PHE A 97 6.36 3.97 -6.25
C PHE A 97 5.62 5.28 -6.51
N ARG A 98 4.77 5.70 -5.58
CA ARG A 98 3.98 6.93 -5.76
C ARG A 98 4.82 8.19 -5.59
N TYR A 99 5.59 8.27 -4.52
CA TYR A 99 6.18 9.51 -4.03
C TYR A 99 7.71 9.51 -4.12
N GLY A 100 8.36 8.36 -4.31
CA GLY A 100 9.81 8.19 -4.19
C GLY A 100 10.27 8.04 -2.72
N LEU A 101 9.35 7.82 -1.79
CA LEU A 101 9.60 7.82 -0.35
C LEU A 101 8.94 6.60 0.32
N LYS A 102 9.67 5.86 1.14
CA LYS A 102 9.13 4.76 1.93
C LYS A 102 8.49 5.29 3.20
N LYS A 103 7.16 5.22 3.31
CA LYS A 103 6.42 5.67 4.49
C LYS A 103 5.19 4.79 4.71
N SER A 104 4.82 4.54 5.97
CA SER A 104 3.59 3.83 6.32
C SER A 104 2.87 4.54 7.46
N VAL A 105 1.69 5.08 7.17
CA VAL A 105 0.84 5.75 8.16
C VAL A 105 0.29 4.72 9.16
N GLN A 106 0.05 3.48 8.74
CA GLN A 106 -0.36 2.41 9.64
C GLN A 106 0.70 2.16 10.71
N ILE A 107 1.97 2.08 10.30
CA ILE A 107 3.08 1.85 11.19
C ILE A 107 3.34 3.06 12.09
N GLU A 108 3.26 4.28 11.58
CA GLU A 108 3.33 5.49 12.41
C GLU A 108 2.29 5.49 13.54
N LYS A 109 1.05 5.09 13.25
CA LYS A 109 -0.01 4.95 14.25
C LYS A 109 0.27 3.86 15.28
N ILE A 110 0.83 2.73 14.86
CA ILE A 110 1.20 1.63 15.75
C ILE A 110 2.35 2.07 16.67
N TYR A 111 3.41 2.65 16.10
CA TYR A 111 4.55 3.20 16.86
C TYR A 111 4.09 4.24 17.88
N GLY A 112 3.20 5.16 17.51
CA GLY A 112 2.66 6.15 18.45
C GLY A 112 1.95 5.54 19.66
N ARG A 113 1.43 4.31 19.54
CA ARG A 113 0.79 3.59 20.66
C ARG A 113 1.77 2.79 21.50
N ILE A 114 2.74 2.10 20.87
CA ILE A 114 3.67 1.20 21.58
C ILE A 114 4.89 1.92 22.14
N TYR A 115 5.34 2.99 21.47
CA TYR A 115 6.57 3.70 21.82
C TYR A 115 6.55 4.27 23.25
N PRO A 116 5.46 4.89 23.75
CA PRO A 116 5.41 5.36 25.13
C PRO A 116 5.65 4.23 26.14
N THR A 117 5.02 3.07 25.94
CA THR A 117 5.17 1.89 26.82
C THR A 117 6.58 1.32 26.74
N TRP A 118 7.16 1.22 25.54
CA TRP A 118 8.54 0.76 25.40
C TRP A 118 9.54 1.73 26.02
N LYS A 119 9.38 3.03 25.77
CA LYS A 119 10.23 4.07 26.33
C LYS A 119 10.23 4.01 27.86
N ASP A 120 9.05 3.91 28.47
CA ASP A 120 8.91 3.75 29.92
C ASP A 120 9.67 2.50 30.40
N LEU A 121 9.49 1.34 29.74
CA LEU A 121 10.18 0.11 30.11
C LEU A 121 11.71 0.22 29.99
N PHE A 122 12.23 0.85 28.94
CA PHE A 122 13.68 1.03 28.76
C PHE A 122 14.28 2.03 29.75
N GLU A 123 13.56 3.10 30.08
CA GLU A 123 14.03 4.15 31.01
C GLU A 123 13.89 3.72 32.47
N THR A 124 12.82 3.00 32.83
CA THR A 124 12.54 2.59 34.23
C THR A 124 13.21 1.27 34.62
N LYS A 125 13.29 0.28 33.72
CA LYS A 125 13.81 -1.05 34.07
C LYS A 125 15.29 -1.26 33.81
N LYS A 126 16.04 -0.29 33.24
CA LYS A 126 17.47 -0.45 32.87
C LYS A 126 17.77 -1.88 32.37
N LEU A 127 17.15 -2.25 31.24
CA LEU A 127 17.71 -3.32 30.41
C LEU A 127 18.95 -2.79 29.68
#